data_AF-A0A956U649-F1
#
_entry.id   AF-A0A956U649-F1
#
_cell.length_a   1.000
_cell.length_b   1.000
_cell.length_c   1.000
_cell.angle_alpha   90.00
_cell.angle_beta   90.00
_cell.angle_gamma   90.00
#
_symmetry.space_group_name_H-M   'P 1'
#
loop_
_entity.id
_entity.type
_entity.pdbx_description
1 polymer ?
#
loop_
_entity_poly.entity_id
_entity_poly.type
_entity_poly.pdbx_seq_one_letter_code
_entity_poly.pdbx_strand_id
1 'polypeptide(L)'
;MAVFPAILDSSVLFNRPVTDTLLRAAEYGLYRVHWTQRILDETTGSLIKRSKMNRAQASHLQEELAKAFPEAMHPDVFLSDLFDLDSRLLERIIREQCKDLTGLSAEDLLAKLETHVPNFVSLIR
;
A
#
# COMPACT_ATOMS: atom_id res chain seq x y z
N MET A 1 8.51 12.17 -13.74
CA MET A 1 9.36 12.08 -12.53
C MET A 1 8.65 11.13 -11.59
N ALA A 2 9.23 9.97 -11.27
CA ALA A 2 8.58 9.02 -10.37
C ALA A 2 8.58 9.61 -8.96
N VAL A 3 7.39 9.77 -8.37
CA VAL A 3 7.24 10.23 -6.99
C VAL A 3 7.57 9.06 -6.08
N PHE A 4 8.45 9.27 -5.10
CA PHE A 4 8.92 8.23 -4.18
C PHE A 4 7.74 7.59 -3.42
N PRO A 5 7.46 6.28 -3.54
CA PRO A 5 6.38 5.63 -2.79
C PRO A 5 6.85 5.20 -1.40
N ALA A 6 6.04 5.42 -0.37
CA ALA A 6 6.33 4.98 1.00
C ALA A 6 5.10 4.43 1.71
N ILE A 7 5.26 3.26 2.34
CA ILE A 7 4.24 2.65 3.19
C ILE A 7 4.42 3.15 4.62
N LEU A 8 3.38 3.76 5.20
CA LEU A 8 3.40 4.16 6.61
C LEU A 8 2.87 3.02 7.48
N ASP A 9 3.66 2.59 8.47
CA ASP A 9 3.25 1.58 9.44
C ASP A 9 2.32 2.16 10.53
N SER A 10 1.57 1.29 11.20
CA SER A 10 0.65 1.67 12.28
C SER A 10 1.36 2.37 13.44
N SER A 11 2.60 1.97 13.73
CA SER A 11 3.46 2.61 14.73
C SER A 11 3.76 4.08 14.42
N VAL A 12 3.87 4.44 13.14
CA VAL A 12 4.09 5.81 12.66
C VAL A 12 2.77 6.59 12.68
N LEU A 13 1.70 5.99 12.15
CA LEU A 13 0.37 6.62 12.05
C LEU A 13 -0.27 6.90 13.42
N PHE A 14 0.16 6.17 14.46
CA PHE A 14 -0.27 6.39 15.84
C PHE A 14 0.18 7.77 16.39
N ASN A 15 1.31 8.30 15.94
CA ASN A 15 1.89 9.55 16.45
C ASN A 15 1.35 10.76 15.69
N ARG A 16 0.31 11.41 16.24
CA ARG A 16 -0.48 12.44 15.52
C ARG A 16 0.34 13.58 14.89
N PRO A 17 1.31 14.22 15.57
CA PRO A 17 2.17 15.23 14.95
C PRO A 17 3.01 14.71 13.76
N VAL A 18 3.55 13.50 13.89
CA VAL A 18 4.33 12.87 12.81
C VAL A 18 3.42 12.52 11.65
N THR A 19 2.26 11.92 11.93
CA THR A 19 1.23 11.61 10.94
C THR A 19 0.81 12.85 10.16
N ASP A 20 0.47 13.95 10.84
CA ASP A 20 0.05 15.19 10.16
C ASP A 20 1.15 15.75 9.25
N THR A 21 2.40 15.75 9.72
CA THR A 21 3.55 16.22 8.92
C THR A 21 3.75 15.37 7.67
N LEU A 22 3.69 14.04 7.82
CA LEU A 22 3.86 13.09 6.72
C LEU A 22 2.72 13.17 5.70
N LEU A 23 1.47 13.26 6.16
CA LEU A 23 0.32 13.42 5.28
C LEU A 23 0.38 14.73 4.49
N ARG A 24 0.78 15.85 5.12
CA ARG A 24 1.01 17.12 4.41
C ARG A 24 2.14 17.01 3.40
N ALA A 25 3.25 16.37 3.76
CA ALA A 25 4.35 16.14 2.82
C ALA A 25 3.89 15.34 1.59
N ALA A 26 3.03 14.34 1.78
CA ALA A 26 2.41 13.59 0.69
C ALA A 26 1.42 14.45 -0.12
N GLU A 27 0.60 15.27 0.53
CA GLU A 27 -0.34 16.21 -0.11
C GLU A 27 0.38 17.23 -1.02
N TYR A 28 1.56 17.71 -0.60
CA TYR A 28 2.41 18.59 -1.42
C TYR A 28 3.26 17.83 -2.46
N GLY A 29 3.06 16.52 -2.62
CA GLY A 29 3.69 15.72 -3.67
C GLY A 29 5.17 15.37 -3.41
N LEU A 30 5.67 15.51 -2.18
CA LEU A 30 7.05 15.12 -1.85
C LEU A 30 7.26 13.61 -1.95
N TYR A 31 6.22 12.82 -1.72
CA TYR A 31 6.20 11.36 -1.87
C TYR A 31 4.76 10.86 -2.04
N ARG A 32 4.58 9.62 -2.51
CA ARG A 32 3.27 8.93 -2.53
C ARG A 32 3.13 8.10 -1.28
N VAL A 33 2.12 8.41 -0.48
CA VAL A 33 1.83 7.68 0.74
C VAL A 33 0.98 6.45 0.45
N HIS A 34 1.29 5.33 1.10
CA HIS A 34 0.53 4.09 1.02
C HIS A 34 0.28 3.51 2.42
N TRP A 35 -0.84 2.80 2.57
CA TRP A 35 -1.15 1.98 3.75
C TRP A 35 -2.10 0.85 3.34
N THR A 36 -2.15 -0.20 4.16
CA THR A 36 -3.17 -1.24 4.03
C THR A 36 -4.35 -0.94 4.95
N GLN A 37 -5.52 -1.51 4.65
CA GLN A 37 -6.66 -1.44 5.58
C GLN A 37 -6.29 -2.01 6.95
N ARG A 38 -5.49 -3.10 6.98
CA ARG A 38 -4.97 -3.68 8.21
C ARG A 38 -4.16 -2.68 9.05
N ILE A 39 -3.27 -1.90 8.43
CA ILE A 39 -2.51 -0.85 9.11
C ILE A 39 -3.45 0.22 9.70
N LEU A 40 -4.46 0.65 8.95
CA LEU A 40 -5.44 1.61 9.44
C LEU A 40 -6.25 1.06 10.62
N ASP A 41 -6.64 -0.21 10.56
CA ASP A 41 -7.39 -0.90 11.62
C ASP A 41 -6.54 -1.09 12.89
N GLU A 42 -5.27 -1.45 12.74
CA GLU A 42 -4.32 -1.54 13.85
C GLU A 42 -4.09 -0.17 14.51
N THR A 43 -3.97 0.89 13.70
CA THR A 43 -3.80 2.27 14.16
C THR A 43 -5.02 2.74 14.95
N THR A 44 -6.22 2.65 14.37
CA THR A 44 -7.46 3.08 15.02
C THR A 44 -7.79 2.21 16.23
N GLY A 45 -7.59 0.90 16.15
CA GLY A 45 -7.74 -0.03 17.26
C GLY A 45 -6.84 0.33 18.45
N SER A 46 -5.59 0.70 18.19
CA SER A 46 -4.65 1.14 19.23
C SER A 46 -5.07 2.46 19.89
N LEU A 47 -5.59 3.41 19.11
CA LEU A 47 -6.07 4.70 19.62
C LEU A 47 -7.36 4.54 20.45
N ILE A 48 -8.27 3.65 20.04
CA ILE A 48 -9.47 3.29 20.82
C ILE A 48 -9.06 2.62 22.14
N LYS A 49 -8.13 1.66 22.10
CA LYS A 49 -7.64 0.95 23.30
C LYS A 49 -7.02 1.89 24.33
N ARG A 50 -6.41 3.00 23.89
CA ARG A 50 -5.83 4.04 24.75
C ARG A 50 -6.79 5.19 25.06
N SER A 51 -8.07 5.03 24.73
CA SER A 51 -9.12 6.04 24.94
C SER A 51 -8.81 7.41 24.31
N LYS A 52 -8.03 7.42 23.22
CA LYS A 52 -7.68 8.62 22.46
C LYS A 52 -8.71 8.97 21.38
N MET A 53 -9.58 8.02 21.02
CA MET A 53 -10.72 8.23 20.14
C MET A 53 -11.80 7.16 20.39
N ASN A 54 -13.02 7.42 19.92
CA ASN A 54 -14.11 6.45 19.88
C ASN A 54 -14.23 5.78 18.49
N ARG A 55 -15.10 4.77 18.36
CA ARG A 55 -15.31 4.04 17.09
C ARG A 55 -15.81 4.94 15.95
N ALA A 56 -16.69 5.89 16.24
CA ALA A 56 -17.20 6.81 15.22
C ALA A 56 -16.10 7.74 14.69
N GLN A 57 -15.23 8.24 15.57
CA GLN A 57 -14.05 9.03 15.20
C GLN A 57 -13.04 8.21 14.40
N ALA A 58 -12.88 6.93 14.71
CA ALA A 58 -12.04 6.02 13.93
C ALA A 58 -12.58 5.81 12.51
N SER A 59 -13.87 5.51 12.37
CA SER A 59 -14.52 5.36 11.05
C SER A 59 -14.41 6.65 10.25
N HIS A 60 -14.72 7.79 10.86
CA HIS A 60 -14.61 9.09 10.20
C HIS A 60 -13.18 9.40 9.75
N LEU A 61 -12.17 9.11 10.57
CA LEU A 61 -10.78 9.29 10.19
C LEU A 61 -10.39 8.43 8.98
N GLN A 62 -10.78 7.16 8.96
CA GLN A 62 -10.46 6.27 7.83
C GLN A 62 -11.15 6.74 6.54
N GLU A 63 -12.40 7.22 6.63
CA GLU A 63 -13.11 7.79 5.48
C GLU A 63 -12.42 9.05 4.94
N GLU A 64 -11.99 9.97 5.81
CA GLU A 64 -11.28 11.17 5.38
C GLU A 64 -9.92 10.85 4.75
N LEU A 65 -9.18 9.89 5.31
CA LEU A 65 -7.91 9.43 4.73
C LEU A 65 -8.11 8.79 3.35
N ALA A 66 -9.15 7.97 3.17
CA ALA A 66 -9.47 7.35 1.89
C ALA A 66 -9.86 8.40 0.83
N LYS A 67 -10.57 9.47 1.21
CA LYS A 67 -10.91 10.58 0.32
C LYS A 67 -9.69 11.42 -0.06
N ALA A 68 -8.84 11.73 0.93
CA ALA A 68 -7.69 12.59 0.73
C ALA A 68 -6.57 11.91 -0.08
N PHE A 69 -6.43 10.59 0.07
CA PHE A 69 -5.39 9.80 -0.58
C PHE A 69 -5.98 8.55 -1.24
N PRO A 70 -6.74 8.70 -2.34
CA PRO A 70 -7.38 7.58 -3.02
C PRO A 70 -6.36 6.57 -3.58
N GLU A 71 -5.19 7.05 -3.98
CA GLU A 71 -4.08 6.25 -4.50
C GLU A 71 -3.27 5.55 -3.38
N ALA A 72 -3.55 5.82 -2.10
CA ALA A 72 -2.77 5.28 -0.99
C ALA A 72 -3.03 3.80 -0.71
N MET A 73 -3.67 3.07 -1.62
CA MET A 73 -4.27 1.79 -1.30
C MET A 73 -3.92 0.65 -2.24
N HIS A 74 -3.66 -0.47 -1.58
CA HIS A 74 -3.53 -1.83 -2.07
C HIS A 74 -2.27 -2.10 -2.90
N PRO A 75 -1.49 -3.17 -2.56
CA PRO A 75 -0.31 -3.54 -3.34
C PRO A 75 -0.62 -3.80 -4.82
N ASP A 76 -1.88 -4.09 -5.13
CA ASP A 76 -2.36 -4.30 -6.50
C ASP A 76 -2.27 -3.05 -7.38
N VAL A 77 -2.74 -1.91 -6.87
CA VAL A 77 -2.65 -0.63 -7.56
C VAL A 77 -1.19 -0.22 -7.67
N PHE A 78 -0.40 -0.42 -6.62
CA PHE A 78 1.02 -0.10 -6.62
C PHE A 78 1.82 -0.91 -7.64
N LEU A 79 1.61 -2.23 -7.70
CA LEU A 79 2.29 -3.07 -8.68
C LEU A 79 1.83 -2.76 -10.11
N SER A 80 0.56 -2.41 -10.30
CA SER A 80 0.05 -1.91 -11.58
C SER A 80 0.77 -0.62 -12.01
N ASP A 81 0.89 0.36 -11.12
CA ASP A 81 1.64 1.61 -11.38
C ASP A 81 3.11 1.34 -11.73
N LEU A 82 3.75 0.39 -11.05
CA LEU A 82 5.13 -0.01 -11.36
C LEU A 82 5.24 -0.72 -12.71
N PHE A 83 4.24 -1.51 -13.07
CA PHE A 83 4.16 -2.17 -14.38
C PHE A 83 4.01 -1.14 -15.51
N ASP A 84 3.13 -0.14 -15.32
CA ASP A 84 2.97 0.97 -16.26
C ASP A 84 4.24 1.82 -16.38
N LEU A 85 5.01 1.91 -15.30
CA LEU A 85 6.30 2.61 -15.29
C LEU A 85 7.38 1.87 -16.08
N ASP A 86 7.54 0.56 -15.85
CA ASP A 86 8.51 -0.29 -16.58
C ASP A 86 8.10 -1.77 -16.55
N SER A 87 7.29 -2.18 -17.52
CA SER A 87 6.81 -3.56 -17.66
C SER A 87 7.94 -4.56 -17.87
N ARG A 88 8.99 -4.19 -18.62
CA ARG A 88 10.14 -5.08 -18.88
C ARG A 88 10.93 -5.37 -17.62
N LEU A 89 11.13 -4.36 -16.78
CA LEU A 89 11.78 -4.52 -15.48
C LEU A 89 10.93 -5.40 -14.56
N LEU A 90 9.62 -5.19 -14.50
CA LEU A 90 8.72 -6.00 -13.68
C LEU A 90 8.67 -7.45 -14.13
N GLU A 91 8.59 -7.72 -15.43
CA GLU A 91 8.70 -9.08 -15.97
C GLU A 91 10.02 -9.75 -15.60
N ARG A 92 11.14 -9.01 -15.65
CA ARG A 92 12.45 -9.53 -15.23
C ARG A 92 12.45 -9.89 -13.74
N ILE A 93 11.91 -9.03 -12.88
CA ILE A 93 11.82 -9.27 -11.43
C ILE A 93 11.01 -10.54 -11.15
N ILE A 94 9.86 -10.73 -11.82
CA ILE A 94 9.03 -11.93 -11.67
C ILE A 94 9.83 -13.18 -12.08
N ARG A 95 10.55 -13.13 -13.21
CA ARG A 95 11.39 -14.26 -13.66
C ARG A 95 12.54 -14.57 -12.71
N GLU A 96 13.16 -13.55 -12.12
CA GLU A 96 14.21 -13.70 -11.11
C GLU A 96 13.65 -14.34 -9.83
N GLN A 97 12.50 -13.86 -9.36
CA GLN A 97 11.80 -14.44 -8.21
C GLN A 97 11.46 -15.92 -8.42
N CYS A 98 11.05 -16.33 -9.62
CA CYS A 98 10.82 -17.75 -9.94
C CYS A 98 12.10 -18.60 -9.88
N LYS A 99 13.27 -18.04 -10.21
CA LYS A 99 14.55 -18.77 -10.12
C LYS A 99 14.96 -18.97 -8.67
N ASP A 100 14.70 -17.98 -7.82
CA ASP A 100 15.07 -18.01 -6.39
C ASP A 100 14.11 -18.89 -5.56
N LEU A 101 12.85 -19.00 -5.98
CA LEU A 101 11.87 -19.92 -5.40
C LEU A 101 11.96 -21.28 -6.09
N THR A 102 12.76 -22.19 -5.53
CA THR A 102 12.95 -23.54 -6.08
C THR A 102 11.61 -24.24 -6.37
N GLY A 103 11.40 -24.60 -7.64
CA GLY A 103 10.24 -25.38 -8.10
C GLY A 103 8.97 -24.59 -8.39
N LEU A 104 9.03 -23.26 -8.48
CA LEU A 104 7.88 -22.43 -8.85
C LEU A 104 8.00 -21.91 -10.30
N SER A 105 7.03 -22.21 -11.15
CA SER A 105 6.95 -21.57 -12.48
C SER A 105 6.46 -20.12 -12.37
N ALA A 106 6.60 -19.35 -13.46
CA ALA A 106 6.04 -17.99 -13.54
C ALA A 106 4.52 -17.99 -13.39
N GLU A 107 3.84 -18.99 -13.96
CA GLU A 107 2.38 -19.11 -13.81
C GLU A 107 1.97 -19.45 -12.38
N ASP A 108 2.70 -20.33 -11.71
CA ASP A 108 2.44 -20.67 -10.30
C ASP A 108 2.64 -19.45 -9.39
N LEU A 109 3.62 -18.59 -9.71
CA LEU A 109 3.85 -17.34 -9.00
C LEU A 109 2.71 -16.35 -9.24
N LEU A 110 2.30 -16.15 -10.50
CA LEU A 110 1.20 -15.26 -10.86
C LEU A 110 -0.12 -15.70 -10.23
N ALA A 111 -0.42 -17.01 -10.21
CA ALA A 111 -1.61 -17.56 -9.55
C ALA A 111 -1.63 -17.28 -8.03
N LYS A 112 -0.47 -17.34 -7.37
CA LYS A 112 -0.36 -16.96 -5.95
C LYS A 112 -0.55 -15.47 -5.73
N LEU A 113 0.05 -14.65 -6.59
CA LEU A 113 -0.09 -13.20 -6.54
C LEU A 113 -1.54 -12.75 -6.79
N GLU A 114 -2.26 -13.42 -7.69
CA GLU A 114 -3.64 -13.09 -8.07
C GLU A 114 -4.62 -13.05 -6.89
N THR A 115 -4.32 -13.81 -5.82
CA THR A 115 -5.13 -13.79 -4.57
C THR A 115 -5.09 -12.43 -3.87
N HIS A 116 -4.02 -11.67 -4.05
CA HIS A 116 -3.77 -10.39 -3.37
C HIS A 116 -3.63 -9.21 -4.32
N VAL A 117 -3.29 -9.43 -5.59
CA VAL A 117 -3.04 -8.39 -6.58
C VAL A 117 -3.64 -8.74 -7.96
N PRO A 118 -4.96 -8.97 -8.04
CA PRO A 118 -5.61 -9.44 -9.27
C PRO A 118 -5.52 -8.47 -10.45
N ASN A 119 -5.54 -7.14 -10.23
CA ASN A 119 -5.46 -6.17 -11.33
C ASN A 119 -4.07 -6.18 -11.98
N PHE A 120 -3.01 -6.19 -11.17
CA PHE A 120 -1.63 -6.30 -11.62
C PHE A 120 -1.38 -7.60 -12.39
N VAL A 121 -1.86 -8.75 -11.88
CA VAL A 121 -1.73 -10.02 -12.59
C VAL A 121 -2.44 -10.00 -13.94
N SER A 122 -3.58 -9.31 -14.03
CA SER A 122 -4.31 -9.13 -15.30
C SER A 122 -3.57 -8.26 -16.32
N LEU A 123 -2.65 -7.39 -15.89
CA LEU A 123 -1.82 -6.59 -16.80
C LEU A 123 -0.65 -7.39 -17.41
N ILE A 124 -0.22 -8.46 -16.73
CA ILE A 124 0.92 -9.28 -17.14
C ILE A 124 0.51 -10.42 -18.10
N ARG A 125 -0.71 -10.95 -17.93
CA ARG A 125 -1.26 -12.03 -18.77
C ARG A 125 -1.77 -11.49 -20.10
#